data_AF-A0A7Y1UQB5-F1
#
_entry.id   AF-A0A7Y1UQB5-F1
#
_cell.length_a   1.000
_cell.length_b   1.000
_cell.length_c   1.000
_cell.angle_alpha   90.00
_cell.angle_beta   90.00
_cell.angle_gamma   90.00
#
_symmetry.space_group_name_H-M   'P 1'
#
loop_
_entity.id
_entity.type
_entity.pdbx_description
1 polymer ?
#
loop_
_entity_poly.entity_id
_entity_poly.type
_entity_poly.pdbx_seq_one_letter_code
_entity_poly.pdbx_strand_id
1 'polypeptide(L)'
;DIVKGVKDSSGDLDSLRSFLAAMPGAAVFPGTELLLVPGLAEGAVGAISAAANVNARQIRTAFESRDPADIDILARTRGALSAHPVIPALKSIVADRLDDAGWRRVRPPLRQLSAEAGAELAVAVG
;
A
#
# COMPACT_ATOMS: atom_id res chain seq x y z
N ASP A 1 -1.78 29.83 3.12
CA ASP A 1 -1.56 28.53 2.47
C ASP A 1 -2.77 27.62 2.47
N ILE A 2 -3.13 27.12 1.29
CA ILE A 2 -4.27 26.21 1.02
C ILE A 2 -3.82 24.74 0.97
N VAL A 3 -2.65 24.43 0.41
CA VAL A 3 -2.12 23.05 0.35
C VAL A 3 -1.52 22.68 1.71
N LYS A 4 -1.96 21.57 2.30
CA LYS A 4 -1.53 21.09 3.63
C LYS A 4 -0.78 19.77 3.61
N GLY A 5 -0.63 19.14 2.45
CA GLY A 5 0.04 17.87 2.32
C GLY A 5 0.09 17.37 0.88
N VAL A 6 0.87 16.33 0.66
CA VAL A 6 1.04 15.66 -0.63
C VAL A 6 1.18 14.16 -0.44
N LYS A 7 0.61 13.42 -1.37
CA LYS A 7 0.87 11.99 -1.53
C LYS A 7 1.76 11.79 -2.75
N ASP A 8 2.95 11.25 -2.57
CA ASP A 8 3.84 10.89 -3.67
C ASP A 8 3.66 9.42 -4.07
N SER A 9 3.06 9.17 -5.23
CA SER A 9 2.88 7.81 -5.76
C SER A 9 4.05 7.29 -6.61
N SER A 10 5.18 8.01 -6.69
CA SER A 10 6.36 7.62 -7.48
C SER A 10 6.91 6.24 -7.07
N GLY A 11 6.86 5.93 -5.77
CA GLY A 11 7.56 4.78 -5.19
C GLY A 11 9.08 4.99 -5.09
N ASP A 12 9.54 6.22 -5.27
CA ASP A 12 10.95 6.61 -5.26
C ASP A 12 11.29 7.44 -4.02
N LEU A 13 12.40 7.12 -3.37
CA LEU A 13 12.81 7.77 -2.12
C LEU A 13 13.31 9.21 -2.36
N ASP A 14 13.97 9.48 -3.48
CA ASP A 14 14.51 10.80 -3.78
C ASP A 14 13.40 11.78 -4.21
N SER A 15 12.37 11.29 -4.89
CA SER A 15 11.12 12.01 -5.11
C SER A 15 10.43 12.36 -3.78
N LEU A 16 10.32 11.40 -2.85
CA LEU A 16 9.74 11.66 -1.53
C LEU A 16 10.53 12.73 -0.77
N ARG A 17 11.87 12.64 -0.76
CA ARG A 17 12.79 13.64 -0.19
C ARG A 17 12.58 15.03 -0.78
N SER A 18 12.38 15.11 -2.09
CA SER A 18 12.15 16.37 -2.79
C SER A 18 10.86 17.05 -2.29
N PHE A 19 9.79 16.28 -2.06
CA PHE A 19 8.57 16.82 -1.45
C PHE A 19 8.75 17.24 0.01
N LEU A 20 9.45 16.44 0.81
CA LEU A 20 9.74 16.77 2.21
C LEU A 20 10.53 18.07 2.34
N ALA A 21 11.53 18.28 1.48
CA ALA A 21 12.33 19.50 1.46
C ALA A 21 11.55 20.72 0.94
N ALA A 22 10.72 20.54 -0.08
CA ALA A 22 9.97 21.63 -0.71
C ALA A 22 8.75 22.09 0.11
N MET A 23 8.22 21.25 1.00
CA MET A 23 6.97 21.49 1.72
C MET A 23 7.14 21.38 3.25
N PRO A 24 8.00 22.18 3.88
CA PRO A 24 8.20 22.14 5.32
C PRO A 24 6.89 22.42 6.07
N GLY A 25 6.55 21.55 7.03
CA GLY A 25 5.31 21.63 7.81
C GLY A 25 4.06 21.09 7.12
N ALA A 26 4.15 20.63 5.88
CA ALA A 26 3.06 19.91 5.22
C ALA A 26 3.10 18.40 5.54
N ALA A 27 1.95 17.74 5.48
CA ALA A 27 1.85 16.30 5.65
C ALA A 27 2.26 15.57 4.34
N VAL A 28 3.45 14.98 4.32
CA VAL A 28 3.95 14.21 3.16
C VAL A 28 3.78 12.72 3.40
N PHE A 29 3.22 12.01 2.41
CA PHE A 29 2.96 10.57 2.44
C PHE A 29 3.51 9.88 1.19
N PRO A 30 4.40 8.88 1.28
CA PRO A 30 4.62 7.95 0.18
C PRO A 30 3.33 7.18 -0.17
N GLY A 31 3.18 6.87 -1.44
CA GLY A 31 2.11 6.05 -2.02
C GLY A 31 2.37 4.53 -1.91
N THR A 32 3.44 4.16 -1.23
CA THR A 32 3.83 2.78 -0.94
C THR A 32 4.30 2.66 0.49
N GLU A 33 3.88 1.60 1.15
CA GLU A 33 4.28 1.19 2.49
C GLU A 33 5.75 0.78 2.56
N LEU A 34 6.39 0.47 1.43
CA LEU A 34 7.83 0.14 1.38
C LEU A 34 8.72 1.34 1.71
N LEU A 35 8.21 2.55 1.48
CA LEU A 35 8.90 3.79 1.86
C LEU A 35 8.43 4.33 3.21
N LEU A 36 7.60 3.58 3.95
CA LEU A 36 7.05 4.05 5.22
C LEU A 36 8.16 4.31 6.24
N VAL A 37 8.96 3.30 6.56
CA VAL A 37 10.05 3.40 7.55
C VAL A 37 11.09 4.45 7.15
N PRO A 38 11.69 4.44 5.94
CA PRO A 38 12.65 5.48 5.55
C PRO A 38 12.00 6.87 5.48
N GLY A 39 10.76 6.98 5.01
CA GLY A 39 10.03 8.25 5.00
C GLY A 39 9.79 8.81 6.40
N LEU A 40 9.39 7.96 7.36
CA LEU A 40 9.18 8.34 8.76
C LEU A 40 10.46 8.84 9.43
N ALA A 41 11.64 8.35 9.01
CA ALA A 41 12.94 8.84 9.49
C ALA A 41 13.28 10.24 8.94
N GLU A 42 12.68 10.64 7.82
CA GLU A 42 12.97 11.90 7.12
C GLU A 42 11.83 12.93 7.24
N GLY A 43 10.79 12.63 8.04
CA GLY A 43 9.71 13.56 8.36
C GLY A 43 8.39 13.34 7.60
N ALA A 44 8.27 12.27 6.82
CA ALA A 44 6.97 11.82 6.34
C ALA A 44 6.08 11.45 7.54
N VAL A 45 4.77 11.56 7.39
CA VAL A 45 3.82 11.41 8.51
C VAL A 45 3.07 10.08 8.50
N GLY A 46 3.34 9.21 7.53
CA GLY A 46 2.71 7.91 7.35
C GLY A 46 2.85 7.43 5.91
N ALA A 47 1.98 6.53 5.46
CA ALA A 47 1.90 6.12 4.05
C ALA A 47 0.44 5.99 3.62
N ILE A 48 0.15 6.33 2.36
CA ILE A 48 -1.15 6.10 1.73
C ILE A 48 -0.99 4.98 0.70
N SER A 49 -1.16 3.74 1.17
CA SER A 49 -0.92 2.53 0.37
C SER A 49 -2.21 1.82 -0.04
N ALA A 50 -2.22 1.26 -1.25
CA ALA A 50 -3.26 0.34 -1.70
C ALA A 50 -3.27 -0.96 -0.88
N ALA A 51 -2.10 -1.47 -0.49
CA ALA A 51 -1.96 -2.68 0.32
C ALA A 51 -2.59 -2.54 1.71
N ALA A 52 -2.76 -1.32 2.22
CA ALA A 52 -3.42 -1.09 3.51
C ALA A 52 -4.86 -1.61 3.58
N ASN A 53 -5.56 -1.75 2.45
CA ASN A 53 -6.89 -2.39 2.41
C ASN A 53 -6.86 -3.85 2.89
N VAL A 54 -5.71 -4.52 2.77
CA VAL A 54 -5.57 -5.95 3.07
C VAL A 54 -4.43 -6.26 4.03
N ASN A 55 -3.57 -5.29 4.35
CA ASN A 55 -2.40 -5.49 5.21
C ASN A 55 -2.22 -4.39 6.27
N ALA A 56 -3.32 -3.82 6.77
CA ALA A 56 -3.28 -2.73 7.75
C ALA A 56 -2.51 -3.10 9.02
N ARG A 57 -2.57 -4.36 9.49
CA ARG A 57 -1.92 -4.79 10.73
C ARG A 57 -0.41 -4.72 10.64
N GLN A 58 0.20 -5.31 9.61
CA GLN A 58 1.67 -5.29 9.47
C GLN A 58 2.17 -3.88 9.16
N ILE A 59 1.42 -3.09 8.37
CA ILE A 59 1.76 -1.69 8.11
C ILE A 59 1.73 -0.87 9.40
N ARG A 60 0.75 -1.11 10.29
CA ARG A 60 0.70 -0.48 11.62
C ARG A 60 1.90 -0.90 12.48
N THR A 61 2.27 -2.18 12.48
CA THR A 61 3.48 -2.65 13.17
C THR A 61 4.71 -1.91 12.69
N ALA A 62 4.93 -1.81 11.38
CA ALA A 62 6.07 -1.09 10.80
C ALA A 62 6.06 0.41 11.12
N PHE A 63 4.87 1.02 11.20
CA PHE A 63 4.72 2.42 11.61
C PHE A 63 5.16 2.66 13.05
N GLU A 64 4.82 1.74 13.96
CA GLU A 64 5.13 1.84 15.38
C GLU A 64 6.58 1.48 15.69
N SER A 65 7.07 0.37 15.15
CA SER A 65 8.42 -0.13 15.36
C SER A 65 9.45 0.78 14.72
N ARG A 66 9.13 1.33 13.54
CA ARG A 66 10.07 2.00 12.63
C ARG A 66 11.29 1.12 12.30
N ASP A 67 11.13 -0.20 12.39
CA ASP A 67 12.19 -1.16 12.12
C ASP A 67 12.30 -1.44 10.62
N PRO A 68 13.47 -1.22 9.98
CA PRO A 68 13.69 -1.60 8.59
C PRO A 68 13.37 -3.08 8.29
N ALA A 69 13.49 -3.99 9.26
CA ALA A 69 13.16 -5.41 9.07
C ALA A 69 11.67 -5.65 8.74
N ASP A 70 10.78 -4.76 9.15
CA ASP A 70 9.35 -4.87 8.81
C ASP A 70 9.10 -4.59 7.32
N ILE A 71 9.98 -3.85 6.64
CA ILE A 71 9.84 -3.57 5.20
C ILE A 71 9.93 -4.86 4.38
N ASP A 72 10.77 -5.82 4.76
CA ASP A 72 10.88 -7.10 4.04
C ASP A 72 9.58 -7.91 4.10
N ILE A 73 8.86 -7.84 5.22
CA ILE A 73 7.54 -8.47 5.37
C ILE A 73 6.53 -7.77 4.46
N LEU A 74 6.50 -6.43 4.47
CA LEU A 74 5.62 -5.64 3.62
C LEU A 74 5.92 -5.88 2.13
N ALA A 75 7.19 -6.01 1.75
CA ALA A 75 7.63 -6.26 0.39
C ALA A 75 7.08 -7.59 -0.16
N ARG A 76 7.02 -8.65 0.64
CA ARG A 76 6.40 -9.93 0.23
C ARG A 76 4.93 -9.76 -0.13
N THR A 77 4.16 -9.12 0.75
CA THR A 77 2.73 -8.85 0.52
C THR A 77 2.53 -7.96 -0.71
N ARG A 78 3.31 -6.89 -0.82
CA ARG A 78 3.26 -5.96 -1.95
C ARG A 78 3.61 -6.65 -3.27
N GLY A 79 4.60 -7.54 -3.26
CA GLY A 79 5.01 -8.33 -4.41
C GLY A 79 3.88 -9.23 -4.91
N ALA A 80 3.24 -9.97 -4.00
CA ALA A 80 2.08 -10.81 -4.34
C ALA A 80 0.93 -10.00 -4.95
N LEU A 81 0.61 -8.83 -4.37
CA LEU A 81 -0.41 -7.93 -4.91
C LEU A 81 -0.05 -7.37 -6.29
N SER A 82 1.23 -7.05 -6.52
CA SER A 82 1.72 -6.41 -7.74
C SER A 82 1.93 -7.40 -8.89
N ALA A 83 1.93 -8.70 -8.62
CA ALA A 83 1.91 -9.76 -9.63
C ALA A 83 0.60 -9.79 -10.44
N HIS A 84 -0.43 -9.06 -10.00
CA HIS A 84 -1.74 -8.95 -10.63
C HIS A 84 -2.16 -7.48 -10.77
N PRO A 85 -3.21 -7.19 -11.58
CA PRO A 85 -3.85 -5.87 -11.52
C PRO A 85 -4.33 -5.57 -10.09
N VAL A 86 -3.73 -4.54 -9.48
CA VAL A 86 -3.85 -4.27 -8.03
C VAL A 86 -5.30 -4.11 -7.57
N ILE A 87 -6.16 -3.44 -8.34
CA ILE A 87 -7.57 -3.22 -7.94
C ILE A 87 -8.35 -4.56 -7.90
N PRO A 88 -8.40 -5.39 -8.96
CA PRO A 88 -8.96 -6.73 -8.88
C PRO A 88 -8.36 -7.60 -7.77
N ALA A 89 -7.05 -7.54 -7.56
CA ALA A 89 -6.34 -8.29 -6.53
C ALA A 89 -6.83 -7.96 -5.11
N LEU A 90 -6.83 -6.67 -4.74
CA LEU A 90 -7.34 -6.20 -3.46
C LEU A 90 -8.80 -6.57 -3.25
N LYS A 91 -9.62 -6.39 -4.29
CA LYS A 91 -11.05 -6.71 -4.23
C LYS A 91 -11.33 -8.21 -4.09
N SER A 92 -10.50 -9.08 -4.65
CA SER A 92 -10.59 -10.53 -4.42
C SER A 92 -10.39 -10.86 -2.94
N ILE A 93 -9.30 -10.36 -2.33
CA ILE A 93 -9.00 -10.61 -0.92
C ILE A 93 -10.10 -10.06 0.00
N VAL A 94 -10.60 -8.85 -0.27
CA VAL A 94 -11.69 -8.26 0.51
C VAL A 94 -12.95 -9.10 0.40
N ALA A 95 -13.27 -9.59 -0.80
CA ALA A 95 -14.43 -10.45 -1.03
C ALA A 95 -14.34 -11.77 -0.23
N ASP A 96 -13.15 -12.36 -0.11
CA ASP A 96 -12.92 -13.56 0.70
C ASP A 96 -13.04 -13.28 2.20
N ARG A 97 -12.40 -12.20 2.68
CA ARG A 97 -12.40 -11.86 4.12
C ARG A 97 -13.76 -11.44 4.66
N LEU A 98 -14.62 -10.89 3.80
CA LEU A 98 -15.96 -10.45 4.17
C LEU A 98 -17.05 -11.44 3.76
N ASP A 99 -16.70 -12.56 3.12
CA ASP A 99 -17.65 -13.50 2.53
C ASP A 99 -18.70 -12.81 1.62
N ASP A 100 -18.25 -11.85 0.81
CA ASP A 100 -19.10 -11.07 -0.09
C ASP A 100 -18.51 -11.03 -1.50
N ALA A 101 -18.98 -11.94 -2.34
CA ALA A 101 -18.60 -12.04 -3.74
C ALA A 101 -18.85 -10.76 -4.56
N GLY A 102 -19.73 -9.87 -4.10
CA GLY A 102 -20.02 -8.60 -4.75
C GLY A 102 -18.81 -7.66 -4.83
N TRP A 103 -17.86 -7.77 -3.89
CA TRP A 103 -16.62 -7.00 -3.92
C TRP A 103 -15.76 -7.30 -5.13
N ARG A 104 -15.81 -8.53 -5.68
CA ARG A 104 -15.04 -8.93 -6.87
C ARG A 104 -15.41 -8.11 -8.12
N ARG A 105 -16.57 -7.45 -8.14
CA ARG A 105 -16.98 -6.62 -9.28
C ARG A 105 -16.03 -5.44 -9.46
N VAL A 106 -15.48 -5.30 -10.67
CA VAL A 106 -14.70 -4.14 -11.11
C VAL A 106 -15.36 -3.50 -12.33
N ARG A 107 -14.97 -2.27 -12.67
CA ARG A 107 -15.48 -1.58 -13.85
C ARG A 107 -14.48 -1.69 -15.01
N PRO A 108 -14.95 -1.85 -16.26
CA PRO A 108 -14.07 -1.77 -17.43
C PRO A 108 -13.20 -0.50 -17.41
N PRO A 109 -11.94 -0.57 -17.88
CA PRO A 109 -11.33 -1.71 -18.59
C PRO A 109 -10.78 -2.81 -17.68
N LEU A 110 -10.92 -2.71 -16.36
CA LEU A 110 -10.48 -3.76 -15.43
C LEU A 110 -11.31 -5.03 -15.61
N ARG A 111 -10.64 -6.17 -15.50
CA ARG A 111 -11.27 -7.49 -15.45
C ARG A 111 -11.17 -8.05 -14.03
N GLN A 112 -12.14 -8.86 -13.65
CA GLN A 112 -12.06 -9.60 -12.38
C GLN A 112 -10.82 -10.50 -12.40
N LEU A 113 -10.26 -10.73 -11.21
CA LEU A 113 -9.21 -11.72 -11.05
C LEU A 113 -9.82 -13.12 -11.22
N SER A 114 -9.06 -14.07 -11.77
CA SER A 114 -9.53 -15.46 -11.86
C SER A 114 -9.63 -16.08 -10.46
N ALA A 115 -10.42 -17.14 -10.32
CA ALA A 115 -10.57 -17.82 -9.04
C ALA A 115 -9.25 -18.42 -8.55
N GLU A 116 -8.44 -18.95 -9.47
CA GLU A 116 -7.14 -19.56 -9.20
C GLU A 116 -6.16 -18.50 -8.67
N ALA A 117 -6.01 -17.38 -9.39
CA ALA A 117 -5.16 -16.28 -8.95
C ALA A 117 -5.66 -15.63 -7.64
N GLY A 118 -6.98 -15.59 -7.42
CA GLY A 118 -7.56 -15.15 -6.16
C GLY A 118 -7.18 -16.06 -4.99
N ALA A 119 -7.24 -17.37 -5.17
CA ALA A 119 -6.86 -18.36 -4.16
C ALA A 119 -5.35 -18.31 -3.85
N GLU A 120 -4.50 -18.23 -4.87
CA GLU A 120 -3.05 -18.06 -4.71
C GLU A 120 -2.72 -16.79 -3.92
N LEU A 121 -3.37 -15.68 -4.26
CA LEU A 121 -3.18 -14.40 -3.59
C LEU A 121 -3.66 -14.42 -2.14
N ALA A 122 -4.77 -15.09 -1.85
CA ALA A 122 -5.29 -15.22 -0.49
C ALA A 122 -4.29 -15.93 0.44
N VAL A 123 -3.59 -16.95 -0.05
CA VAL A 123 -2.51 -17.63 0.70
C VAL A 123 -1.31 -16.72 0.90
N ALA A 124 -0.95 -15.92 -0.11
CA ALA A 124 0.23 -15.05 -0.04
C ALA A 124 0.06 -13.82 0.88
N VAL A 125 -1.18 -13.38 1.13
CA VAL A 125 -1.51 -12.18 1.93
C VAL A 125 -2.19 -12.53 3.27
N GLY A 126 -2.46 -13.82 3.50
CA GLY A 126 -3.06 -14.37 4.72
C GLY A 126 -2.02 -14.92 5.69
#